data_AF-A0A285H8K4-F1
#
_entry.id   AF-A0A285H8K4-F1
#
_cell.length_a   1.000
_cell.length_b   1.000
_cell.length_c   1.000
_cell.angle_alpha   90.00
_cell.angle_beta   90.00
_cell.angle_gamma   90.00
#
_symmetry.space_group_name_H-M   'P 1'
#
loop_
_entity.id
_entity.type
_entity.pdbx_description
1 polymer ?
#
loop_
_entity_poly.entity_id
_entity_poly.type
_entity_poly.pdbx_seq_one_letter_code
_entity_poly.pdbx_strand_id
1 'polypeptide(L)'
;MQATMTYSEVNVTPTPITAGEKVTVKYDGLLNSNGADKIYLHAGVGFKDGWRDVTDIEMQAQNDGSWTAQLRINTTDRFNFCFKDCANNWDNNGGSNWSFEVHNGQMYR
;
A
#
# COMPACT_ATOMS: atom_id res chain seq x y z
N MET A 1 1.06 1.89 33.22
CA MET A 1 1.86 1.63 32.00
C MET A 1 0.87 1.36 30.88
N GLN A 2 0.57 2.34 30.02
CA GLN A 2 -0.20 2.06 28.82
C GLN A 2 0.77 1.51 27.79
N ALA A 3 0.49 0.31 27.27
CA ALA A 3 1.19 -0.18 26.10
C ALA A 3 0.93 0.83 24.97
N THR A 4 1.98 1.44 24.44
CA THR A 4 1.90 2.16 23.17
C THR A 4 1.54 1.12 22.11
N MET A 5 0.26 1.08 21.72
CA MET A 5 -0.13 0.39 20.50
C MET A 5 0.63 1.08 19.36
N THR A 6 1.61 0.39 18.77
CA THR A 6 2.32 0.89 17.60
C THR A 6 1.33 0.86 16.43
N TYR A 7 0.70 1.99 16.15
CA TYR A 7 -0.12 2.16 14.97
C TYR A 7 0.81 2.36 13.77
N SER A 8 0.81 1.41 12.83
CA SER A 8 1.56 1.59 11.58
C SER A 8 0.74 2.46 10.61
N GLU A 9 1.39 3.47 10.03
CA GLU A 9 0.80 4.38 9.03
C GLU A 9 0.27 3.62 7.79
N VAL A 10 0.83 2.44 7.53
CA VAL A 10 0.44 1.55 6.43
C VAL A 10 0.11 0.17 6.99
N ASN A 11 -1.01 -0.39 6.53
CA ASN A 11 -1.40 -1.77 6.77
C ASN A 11 -1.83 -2.43 5.47
N VAL A 12 -1.38 -3.66 5.24
CA VAL A 12 -1.71 -4.44 4.03
C VAL A 12 -2.34 -5.75 4.48
N THR A 13 -3.48 -6.12 3.88
CA THR A 13 -4.20 -7.36 4.23
C THR A 13 -4.75 -8.06 2.98
N PRO A 14 -4.61 -9.39 2.84
CA PRO A 14 -3.88 -10.29 3.74
C PRO A 14 -2.35 -10.14 3.61
N THR A 15 -1.63 -10.59 4.64
CA THR A 15 -0.18 -10.81 4.62
C THR A 15 0.11 -12.15 5.31
N PRO A 16 0.90 -13.08 4.73
CA PRO A 16 1.59 -12.96 3.44
C PRO A 16 0.62 -12.84 2.25
N ILE A 17 1.06 -12.17 1.17
CA ILE A 17 0.25 -12.01 -0.04
C ILE A 17 0.45 -13.23 -0.94
N THR A 18 -0.63 -13.84 -1.40
CA THR A 18 -0.61 -14.90 -2.41
C THR A 18 -1.07 -14.37 -3.77
N ALA A 19 -0.38 -14.74 -4.85
CA ALA A 19 -0.79 -14.39 -6.21
C ALA A 19 -2.23 -14.85 -6.51
N GLY A 20 -3.00 -13.96 -7.12
CA GLY A 20 -4.45 -14.10 -7.37
C GLY A 20 -5.34 -13.46 -6.30
N GLU A 21 -4.79 -13.12 -5.13
CA GLU A 21 -5.56 -12.51 -4.04
C GLU A 21 -5.91 -11.04 -4.30
N LYS A 22 -7.02 -10.63 -3.69
CA LYS A 22 -7.37 -9.22 -3.56
C LYS A 22 -6.77 -8.71 -2.25
N VAL A 23 -5.92 -7.70 -2.37
CA VAL A 23 -5.23 -7.05 -1.25
C VAL A 23 -5.91 -5.71 -0.95
N THR A 24 -6.08 -5.42 0.32
CA THR A 24 -6.49 -4.11 0.85
C THR A 24 -5.27 -3.41 1.43
N VAL A 25 -4.99 -2.21 0.94
CA VAL A 25 -3.99 -1.31 1.49
C VAL A 25 -4.71 -0.21 2.26
N LYS A 26 -4.42 -0.08 3.56
CA LYS A 26 -4.87 0.99 4.44
C LYS A 26 -3.72 1.98 4.66
N TYR A 27 -4.03 3.26 4.62
CA TYR A 27 -3.11 4.38 4.79
C TYR A 27 -3.65 5.41 5.78
N ASP A 28 -2.79 5.84 6.69
CA ASP A 28 -3.03 6.89 7.67
C ASP A 28 -1.69 7.56 8.02
N GLY A 29 -1.00 8.03 6.97
CA GLY A 29 0.35 8.58 7.05
C GLY A 29 0.44 10.09 6.78
N LEU A 30 1.59 10.51 6.26
CA LEU A 30 1.98 11.90 6.05
C LEU A 30 0.96 12.75 5.29
N LEU A 31 0.43 12.25 4.17
CA LEU A 31 -0.51 13.02 3.33
C LEU A 31 -1.84 13.23 4.06
N ASN A 32 -2.31 12.22 4.80
CA ASN A 32 -3.53 12.32 5.60
C ASN A 32 -3.36 13.35 6.72
N SER A 33 -2.23 13.27 7.43
CA SER A 33 -1.89 14.19 8.51
C SER A 33 -1.74 15.66 8.05
N ASN A 34 -1.42 15.88 6.77
CA ASN A 34 -1.33 17.21 6.17
C ASN A 34 -2.63 17.68 5.49
N GLY A 35 -3.73 16.96 5.66
CA GLY A 35 -5.06 17.40 5.20
C GLY A 35 -5.27 17.25 3.70
N ALA A 36 -4.70 16.22 3.07
CA ALA A 36 -4.97 15.91 1.67
C ALA A 36 -6.48 15.63 1.43
N ASP A 37 -7.07 16.32 0.45
CA ASP A 37 -8.48 16.14 0.07
C ASP A 37 -8.74 14.77 -0.60
N LYS A 38 -7.74 14.28 -1.34
CA LYS A 38 -7.76 12.99 -2.03
C LYS A 38 -6.39 12.35 -1.94
N ILE A 39 -6.39 11.05 -1.70
CA ILE A 39 -5.17 10.23 -1.66
C ILE A 39 -5.31 9.12 -2.68
N TYR A 40 -4.22 8.87 -3.41
CA TYR A 40 -4.12 7.81 -4.39
C TYR A 40 -3.03 6.83 -3.95
N LEU A 41 -3.33 5.55 -4.06
CA LEU A 41 -2.35 4.48 -4.01
C LEU A 41 -1.65 4.43 -5.37
N HIS A 42 -0.36 4.76 -5.42
CA HIS A 42 0.50 4.55 -6.57
C HIS A 42 1.14 3.17 -6.45
N ALA A 43 0.68 2.21 -7.25
CA ALA A 43 1.01 0.80 -7.09
C ALA A 43 1.53 0.17 -8.38
N GLY A 44 2.47 -0.76 -8.26
CA GLY A 44 2.99 -1.56 -9.36
C GLY A 44 3.67 -2.83 -8.86
N VAL A 45 4.25 -3.59 -9.78
CA VAL A 45 5.01 -4.81 -9.46
C VAL A 45 6.41 -4.74 -10.06
N GLY A 46 7.40 -5.38 -9.45
CA GLY A 46 8.78 -5.38 -9.94
C GLY A 46 9.80 -5.16 -8.83
N PHE A 47 11.00 -4.72 -9.21
CA PHE A 47 12.13 -4.58 -8.26
C PHE A 47 12.71 -3.16 -8.31
N LYS A 48 12.92 -2.55 -7.14
CA LYS A 48 13.46 -1.18 -6.98
C LYS A 48 12.72 -0.18 -7.87
N ASP A 49 13.40 0.52 -8.78
CA ASP A 49 12.81 1.56 -9.63
C ASP A 49 12.18 1.00 -10.92
N GLY A 50 12.30 -0.30 -11.17
CA GLY A 50 11.79 -0.98 -12.36
C GLY A 50 10.35 -1.46 -12.21
N TRP A 51 9.44 -0.61 -11.73
CA TRP A 51 8.03 -0.98 -11.58
C TRP A 51 7.38 -1.11 -12.96
N ARG A 52 6.55 -2.12 -13.12
CA ARG A 52 5.65 -2.33 -14.25
C ARG A 52 4.21 -2.36 -13.76
N ASP A 53 3.28 -2.29 -14.72
CA ASP A 53 1.83 -2.30 -14.46
C ASP A 53 1.41 -1.23 -13.43
N VAL A 54 2.07 -0.06 -13.51
CA VAL A 54 1.90 1.03 -12.58
C VAL A 54 0.54 1.68 -12.76
N THR A 55 -0.19 1.85 -11.66
CA THR A 55 -1.52 2.47 -11.64
C THR A 55 -1.69 3.36 -10.41
N ASP A 56 -2.43 4.45 -10.58
CA ASP A 56 -2.93 5.28 -9.50
C ASP A 56 -4.37 4.86 -9.18
N ILE A 57 -4.65 4.49 -7.93
CA ILE A 57 -5.98 4.08 -7.46
C ILE A 57 -6.44 5.09 -6.42
N GLU A 58 -7.51 5.83 -6.69
CA GLU A 58 -8.12 6.73 -5.69
C GLU A 58 -8.58 5.92 -4.47
N MET A 59 -8.10 6.31 -3.30
CA MET A 59 -8.42 5.65 -2.04
C MET A 59 -9.74 6.17 -1.49
N GLN A 60 -10.46 5.30 -0.77
CA GLN A 60 -11.70 5.62 -0.09
C GLN A 60 -11.41 6.02 1.35
N ALA A 61 -11.84 7.22 1.75
CA ALA A 61 -11.84 7.63 3.15
C ALA A 61 -12.73 6.70 3.99
N GLN A 62 -12.26 6.38 5.19
CA GLN A 62 -12.92 5.51 6.16
C GLN A 62 -13.41 6.33 7.37
N ASN A 63 -14.36 5.78 8.11
CA ASN A 63 -14.93 6.44 9.30
C ASN A 63 -13.92 6.66 10.44
N ASP A 64 -12.83 5.89 10.47
CA ASP A 64 -11.76 6.02 11.46
C ASP A 64 -10.69 7.06 11.06
N GLY A 65 -10.92 7.80 9.97
CA GLY A 65 -10.00 8.80 9.45
C GLY A 65 -8.91 8.26 8.52
N SER A 66 -8.82 6.93 8.34
CA SER A 66 -7.87 6.32 7.41
C SER A 66 -8.41 6.24 5.98
N TRP A 67 -7.55 5.82 5.05
CA TRP A 67 -7.88 5.65 3.64
C TRP A 67 -7.63 4.22 3.22
N THR A 68 -8.48 3.64 2.36
CA THR A 68 -8.26 2.29 1.83
C THR A 68 -8.38 2.19 0.32
N ALA A 69 -7.57 1.34 -0.30
CA ALA A 69 -7.73 0.91 -1.68
C ALA A 69 -7.61 -0.61 -1.78
N GLN A 70 -8.26 -1.18 -2.78
CA GLN A 70 -8.19 -2.60 -3.07
C GLN A 70 -7.67 -2.84 -4.48
N LEU A 71 -6.79 -3.83 -4.61
CA LEU A 71 -6.26 -4.28 -5.90
C LEU A 71 -6.04 -5.79 -5.88
N ARG A 72 -6.14 -6.42 -7.05
CA ARG A 72 -5.79 -7.84 -7.19
C ARG A 72 -4.37 -7.96 -7.71
N ILE A 73 -3.56 -8.79 -7.06
CA ILE A 73 -2.16 -9.01 -7.43
C ILE A 73 -2.06 -10.38 -8.10
N ASN A 74 -1.89 -10.43 -9.42
CA ASN A 74 -1.95 -11.67 -10.21
C ASN A 74 -0.58 -12.26 -10.57
N THR A 75 0.50 -11.75 -9.97
CA THR A 75 1.87 -12.20 -10.21
C THR A 75 2.58 -12.51 -8.91
N THR A 76 3.66 -13.28 -8.96
CA THR A 76 4.58 -13.52 -7.84
C THR A 76 5.69 -12.48 -7.75
N ASP A 77 5.70 -11.50 -8.66
CA ASP A 77 6.62 -10.37 -8.54
C ASP A 77 6.34 -9.57 -7.27
N ARG A 78 7.39 -8.96 -6.73
CA ARG A 78 7.27 -8.09 -5.55
C ARG A 78 6.29 -6.96 -5.84
N PHE A 79 5.30 -6.83 -4.96
CA PHE A 79 4.36 -5.73 -4.95
C PHE A 79 5.07 -4.50 -4.37
N ASN A 80 4.99 -3.36 -5.06
CA ASN A 80 5.53 -2.10 -4.55
C ASN A 80 4.48 -1.00 -4.67
N PHE A 81 4.48 -0.08 -3.72
CA PHE A 81 3.57 1.03 -3.72
C PHE A 81 4.05 2.21 -2.88
N CYS A 82 3.47 3.37 -3.16
CA CYS A 82 3.56 4.58 -2.37
C CYS A 82 2.25 5.37 -2.52
N PHE A 83 2.21 6.58 -1.97
CA PHE A 83 1.01 7.41 -1.97
C PHE A 83 1.30 8.77 -2.57
N LYS A 84 0.28 9.32 -3.22
CA LYS A 84 0.28 10.72 -3.66
C LYS A 84 -1.07 11.36 -3.39
N ASP A 85 -1.08 12.67 -3.24
CA ASP A 85 -2.31 13.44 -3.16
C ASP A 85 -2.71 14.05 -4.52
N CYS A 86 -3.84 14.75 -4.57
CA CYS A 86 -4.30 15.46 -5.76
C CYS A 86 -3.45 16.68 -6.14
N ALA A 87 -2.61 17.19 -5.22
CA ALA A 87 -1.68 18.29 -5.47
C ALA A 87 -0.30 17.80 -5.94
N ASN A 88 -0.15 16.48 -6.14
CA ASN A 88 1.08 15.81 -6.57
C ASN A 88 2.23 15.87 -5.53
N ASN A 89 1.89 15.96 -4.25
CA ASN A 89 2.80 15.63 -3.17
C ASN A 89 2.86 14.11 -3.00
N TRP A 90 4.01 13.62 -2.52
CA TRP A 90 4.29 12.20 -2.41
C TRP A 90 4.64 11.81 -0.99
N ASP A 91 4.09 10.69 -0.56
CA ASP A 91 4.63 9.92 0.55
C ASP A 91 5.16 8.60 -0.03
N ASN A 92 6.46 8.57 -0.22
CA ASN A 92 7.20 7.44 -0.76
C ASN A 92 8.16 6.85 0.27
N ASN A 93 7.86 7.02 1.57
CA ASN A 93 8.67 6.51 2.67
C ASN A 93 10.16 6.93 2.54
N GLY A 94 10.40 8.22 2.29
CA GLY A 94 11.75 8.76 2.08
C GLY A 94 12.48 8.17 0.86
N GLY A 95 11.75 7.79 -0.19
CA GLY A 95 12.28 7.17 -1.40
C GLY A 95 12.41 5.65 -1.35
N SER A 96 12.12 5.01 -0.21
CA SER A 96 12.18 3.55 -0.09
C SER A 96 10.93 2.84 -0.64
N ASN A 97 9.81 3.56 -0.73
CA ASN A 97 8.47 3.03 -0.96
C ASN A 97 8.09 1.96 0.10
N TRP A 98 6.93 1.34 -0.07
CA TRP A 98 6.57 0.11 0.61
C TRP A 98 6.59 -1.05 -0.39
N SER A 99 6.95 -2.25 0.09
CA SER A 99 6.93 -3.43 -0.75
C SER A 99 6.65 -4.71 0.03
N PHE A 100 6.01 -5.67 -0.64
CA PHE A 100 5.69 -6.99 -0.11
C PHE A 100 6.12 -8.08 -1.10
N GLU A 101 6.70 -9.15 -0.57
CA GLU A 101 6.88 -10.37 -1.34
C GLU A 101 5.53 -11.02 -1.61
N VAL A 102 5.37 -11.55 -2.83
CA VAL A 102 4.15 -12.22 -3.26
C VAL A 102 4.48 -13.69 -3.51
N HIS A 103 3.76 -14.56 -2.82
CA HIS A 103 3.98 -15.99 -2.86
C HIS A 103 3.07 -16.65 -3.91
N ASN A 104 3.49 -17.80 -4.43
CA ASN A 104 2.71 -18.59 -5.39
C ASN A 104 1.63 -19.49 -4.72
N GLY A 105 1.42 -19.35 -3.41
CA GLY A 105 0.47 -20.14 -2.64
C GLY A 105 0.92 -21.58 -2.31
N GLN A 106 2.11 -21.99 -2.74
CA GLN A 106 2.66 -23.28 -2.36
C GLN A 106 3.33 -23.17 -0.98
N MET A 107 2.62 -23.59 0.07
CA MET A 107 3.25 -23.89 1.35
C MET A 107 4.18 -25.09 1.14
N TYR A 108 5.45 -24.98 1.55
CA TYR A 108 6.39 -26.11 1.53
C TYR A 108 5.75 -27.30 2.25
N ARG A 109 5.56 -28.41 1.52
CA ARG A 109 5.19 -29.71 2.11
C ARG A 109 6.45 -30.41 2.63
#